data_AF-A0A7R9L9R0-F1
#
_entry.id   AF-A0A7R9L9R0-F1
#
_cell.length_a   1.000
_cell.length_b   1.000
_cell.length_c   1.000
_cell.angle_alpha   90.00
_cell.angle_beta   90.00
_cell.angle_gamma   90.00
#
_symmetry.space_group_name_H-M   'P 1'
#
loop_
_entity.id
_entity.type
_entity.pdbx_description
1 polymer ?
#
loop_
_entity_poly.entity_id
_entity_poly.type
_entity_poly.pdbx_seq_one_letter_code
_entity_poly.pdbx_strand_id
1 'polypeptide(L)'
;MSASYHRDVGPVIQMIRAFLRGRSWNEQLRIPQHLSPRPSPQPELPGGPSHKTSANHYYTRDARRLVEPPVQVVMSTSKELSAGHAGDGEDANNSLSTSHTKAPKPGLTHRWD
;
A
#
# COMPACT_ATOMS: atom_id res chain seq x y z
N MET A 1 -22.84 33.46 -29.44
CA MET A 1 -22.40 32.82 -28.18
C MET A 1 -23.63 32.71 -27.28
N SER A 2 -24.31 31.57 -27.31
CA SER A 2 -25.51 31.37 -26.49
C SER A 2 -25.08 31.19 -25.04
N ALA A 3 -25.50 32.09 -24.16
CA ALA A 3 -25.24 31.98 -22.73
C ALA A 3 -25.91 30.69 -22.22
N SER A 4 -25.10 29.73 -21.82
CA SER A 4 -25.51 28.51 -21.15
C SER A 4 -26.44 28.89 -20.00
N TYR A 5 -27.69 28.44 -20.02
CA TYR A 5 -28.69 28.76 -18.98
C TYR A 5 -28.27 28.07 -17.67
N HIS A 6 -27.40 28.71 -16.88
CA HIS A 6 -27.09 28.29 -15.53
C HIS A 6 -28.39 28.33 -14.70
N ARG A 7 -28.61 27.33 -13.85
CA ARG A 7 -29.74 27.32 -12.90
C ARG A 7 -29.44 28.31 -11.78
N ASP A 8 -29.48 29.60 -12.09
CA ASP A 8 -29.29 30.69 -11.12
C ASP A 8 -30.54 31.55 -10.98
N VAL A 9 -30.57 32.37 -9.94
CA VAL A 9 -31.64 33.33 -9.65
C VAL A 9 -31.54 34.57 -10.55
N GLY A 10 -32.59 35.39 -10.57
CA GLY A 10 -32.57 36.66 -11.31
C GLY A 10 -31.50 37.65 -10.80
N PRO A 11 -31.07 38.61 -11.64
CA PRO A 11 -29.91 39.48 -11.38
C PRO A 11 -30.03 40.32 -10.10
N VAL A 12 -31.24 40.73 -9.71
CA VAL A 12 -31.46 41.47 -8.45
C VAL A 12 -31.12 40.61 -7.23
N ILE A 13 -31.53 39.35 -7.24
CA ILE A 13 -31.25 38.42 -6.13
C ILE A 13 -29.77 38.01 -6.15
N GLN A 14 -29.15 37.90 -7.32
CA GLN A 14 -27.70 37.67 -7.43
C GLN A 14 -26.90 38.80 -6.77
N MET A 15 -27.30 40.06 -6.99
CA MET A 15 -26.65 41.23 -6.40
C MET A 15 -26.78 41.24 -4.87
N ILE A 16 -27.99 41.00 -4.34
CA ILE A 16 -28.22 40.90 -2.90
C ILE A 16 -27.38 39.76 -2.29
N ARG A 17 -27.33 38.59 -2.96
CA ARG A 17 -26.53 37.45 -2.52
C ARG A 17 -25.03 37.75 -2.49
N ALA A 18 -24.51 38.43 -3.52
CA ALA A 18 -23.10 38.79 -3.59
C ALA A 18 -22.73 39.81 -2.51
N PHE A 19 -23.60 40.80 -2.29
CA PHE A 19 -23.44 41.81 -1.24
C PHE A 19 -23.43 41.19 0.16
N LEU A 20 -24.44 40.38 0.50
CA LEU A 20 -24.53 39.76 1.83
C LEU A 20 -23.44 38.71 2.10
N ARG A 21 -22.90 38.05 1.06
CA ARG A 21 -21.82 37.07 1.22
C ARG A 21 -20.42 37.68 1.22
N GLY A 22 -20.24 38.92 0.77
CA GLY A 22 -18.93 39.55 0.61
C GLY A 22 -18.00 38.86 -0.41
N ARG A 23 -18.54 37.97 -1.25
CA ARG A 23 -17.78 37.25 -2.30
C ARG A 23 -18.69 36.82 -3.45
N SER A 24 -18.08 36.57 -4.60
CA SER A 24 -18.78 35.95 -5.75
C SER A 24 -19.41 34.62 -5.36
N TRP A 25 -20.53 34.31 -5.99
CA TRP A 25 -21.19 33.02 -5.79
C TRP A 25 -20.50 31.96 -6.65
N ASN A 26 -20.06 30.89 -5.99
CA ASN A 26 -19.49 29.73 -6.65
C ASN A 26 -20.56 28.67 -6.74
N GLU A 27 -20.73 28.16 -7.95
CA GLU A 27 -21.71 27.12 -8.27
C GLU A 27 -21.40 25.79 -7.58
N GLN A 28 -22.43 24.94 -7.46
CA GLN A 28 -22.24 23.56 -7.03
C GLN A 28 -21.63 22.74 -8.16
N LEU A 29 -20.71 21.83 -7.84
CA LEU A 29 -20.02 20.95 -8.81
C LEU A 29 -20.94 19.99 -9.58
N ARG A 30 -22.25 19.98 -9.30
CA ARG A 30 -23.23 19.05 -9.89
C ARG A 30 -23.91 19.59 -11.14
N ILE A 31 -23.59 20.81 -11.57
CA ILE A 31 -24.22 21.40 -12.75
C ILE A 31 -23.69 20.67 -14.00
N PRO A 32 -24.57 20.26 -14.94
CA PRO A 32 -24.18 19.43 -16.08
C PRO A 32 -23.04 19.98 -16.95
N GLN A 33 -22.86 21.31 -16.97
CA GLN A 33 -21.80 21.98 -17.75
C GLN A 33 -20.39 21.78 -17.15
N HIS A 34 -20.32 21.60 -15.82
CA HIS A 34 -19.09 21.30 -15.11
C HIS A 34 -18.89 19.79 -14.91
N LEU A 35 -19.88 18.98 -15.27
CA LEU A 35 -19.82 17.54 -15.20
C LEU A 35 -19.39 16.97 -16.56
N SER A 36 -18.66 15.85 -16.54
CA SER A 36 -18.43 15.08 -17.76
C SER A 36 -19.77 14.64 -18.38
N PRO A 37 -19.90 14.66 -19.71
CA PRO A 37 -21.09 14.13 -20.39
C PRO A 37 -21.43 12.70 -19.96
N ARG A 38 -22.73 12.38 -19.94
CA ARG A 38 -23.25 11.01 -19.75
C ARG A 38 -23.86 10.59 -21.09
N PRO A 39 -23.69 9.37 -21.62
CA PRO A 39 -22.74 8.29 -21.32
C PRO A 39 -21.36 8.54 -21.97
N SER A 40 -20.29 8.06 -21.34
CA SER A 40 -18.94 8.08 -21.95
C SER A 40 -18.88 7.16 -23.19
N PRO A 41 -18.03 7.46 -24.19
CA PRO A 41 -17.73 6.48 -25.23
C PRO A 41 -17.17 5.20 -24.60
N GLN A 42 -17.36 4.06 -25.28
CA GLN A 42 -16.78 2.79 -24.83
C GLN A 42 -15.25 2.96 -24.72
N PRO A 43 -14.64 2.74 -23.54
CA PRO A 43 -13.21 2.87 -23.39
C PRO A 43 -12.48 1.68 -24.03
N GLU A 44 -11.37 1.96 -24.71
CA GLU A 44 -10.37 0.97 -25.10
C GLU A 44 -9.25 0.96 -24.05
N LEU A 45 -9.28 -0.01 -23.14
CA LEU A 45 -8.31 -0.11 -22.06
C LEU A 45 -7.04 -0.82 -22.54
N PRO A 46 -5.83 -0.33 -22.21
CA PRO A 46 -4.62 -1.04 -22.52
C PRO A 46 -4.56 -2.37 -21.74
N GLY A 47 -4.00 -3.39 -22.38
CA GLY A 47 -3.75 -4.67 -21.71
C GLY A 47 -2.73 -4.53 -20.58
N GLY A 48 -2.85 -5.38 -19.57
CA GLY A 48 -1.81 -5.58 -18.55
C GLY A 48 -0.51 -6.21 -19.09
N PRO A 49 0.55 -6.26 -18.28
CA PRO A 49 1.92 -6.63 -18.70
C PRO A 49 2.08 -8.08 -19.20
N SER A 50 1.11 -8.95 -18.87
CA SER A 50 1.10 -10.36 -19.28
C SER A 50 0.31 -10.61 -20.57
N HIS A 51 -0.12 -9.58 -21.30
CA HIS A 51 -0.69 -9.74 -22.66
C HIS A 51 0.43 -9.86 -23.71
N LYS A 52 1.27 -10.90 -23.57
CA LYS A 52 2.37 -11.20 -24.48
C LYS A 52 2.10 -12.54 -25.18
N THR A 53 2.38 -12.60 -26.48
CA THR A 53 2.15 -13.79 -27.33
C THR A 53 3.22 -14.86 -27.17
N SER A 54 4.43 -14.48 -26.73
CA SER A 54 5.57 -15.39 -26.53
C SER A 54 6.32 -15.08 -25.23
N ALA A 55 7.16 -16.02 -24.78
CA ALA A 55 7.98 -15.89 -23.57
C ALA A 55 7.20 -15.46 -22.32
N ASN A 56 6.00 -16.02 -22.14
CA ASN A 56 5.04 -15.60 -21.12
C ASN A 56 4.37 -16.79 -20.44
N HIS A 57 5.17 -17.75 -19.97
CA HIS A 57 4.65 -18.93 -19.28
C HIS A 57 4.11 -18.57 -17.89
N TYR A 58 3.01 -19.21 -17.47
CA TYR A 58 2.40 -18.91 -16.17
C TYR A 58 3.32 -19.22 -15.00
N TYR A 59 4.09 -20.32 -15.08
CA TYR A 59 4.95 -20.77 -13.98
C TYR A 59 6.07 -19.78 -13.62
N THR A 60 6.53 -18.94 -14.56
CA THR A 60 7.61 -17.97 -14.30
C THR A 60 7.13 -16.71 -13.58
N ARG A 61 5.81 -16.45 -13.56
CA ARG A 61 5.19 -15.25 -12.96
C ARG A 61 4.24 -15.57 -11.81
N ASP A 62 4.08 -16.85 -11.47
CA ASP A 62 3.19 -17.28 -10.41
C ASP A 62 3.85 -17.09 -9.03
N ALA A 63 3.75 -15.87 -8.48
CA ALA A 63 4.25 -15.55 -7.15
C ALA A 63 3.58 -16.38 -6.04
N ARG A 64 2.38 -16.94 -6.27
CA ARG A 64 1.69 -17.76 -5.27
C ARG A 64 2.45 -19.06 -4.96
N ARG A 65 3.24 -19.55 -5.92
CA ARG A 65 4.07 -20.76 -5.78
C ARG A 65 5.49 -20.46 -5.31
N LEU A 66 5.87 -19.18 -5.20
CA LEU A 66 7.15 -18.76 -4.64
C LEU A 66 7.09 -18.58 -3.11
N VAL A 67 5.90 -18.69 -2.51
CA VAL A 67 5.74 -18.58 -1.06
C VAL A 67 6.23 -19.87 -0.41
N GLU A 68 7.36 -19.77 0.27
CA GLU A 68 7.90 -20.84 1.10
C GLU A 68 7.33 -20.78 2.53
N PRO A 69 7.29 -21.91 3.26
CA PRO A 69 6.98 -21.91 4.68
C PRO A 69 7.90 -20.97 5.47
N PRO A 70 7.42 -20.37 6.58
CA PRO A 70 8.24 -19.47 7.38
C PRO A 70 9.47 -20.18 7.96
N VAL A 71 10.61 -19.50 7.93
CA VAL A 71 11.85 -19.98 8.55
C VAL A 71 11.69 -20.00 10.06
N GLN A 72 11.91 -21.16 10.67
CA GLN A 72 11.84 -21.33 12.12
C GLN A 72 13.17 -20.90 12.75
N VAL A 73 13.18 -19.76 13.45
CA VAL A 73 14.39 -19.17 14.05
C VAL A 73 14.73 -19.79 15.40
N VAL A 74 13.72 -20.25 16.15
CA VAL A 74 13.88 -20.95 17.44
C VAL A 74 12.97 -22.15 17.44
N MET A 75 13.55 -23.35 17.49
CA MET A 75 12.83 -24.58 17.81
C MET A 75 12.76 -24.69 19.33
N SER A 76 11.57 -24.74 19.92
CA SER A 76 11.44 -25.19 21.30
C SER A 76 11.90 -26.63 21.35
N THR A 77 13.11 -26.87 21.86
CA THR A 77 13.63 -28.21 22.12
C THR A 77 12.69 -28.92 23.11
N SER A 78 11.68 -29.64 22.62
CA SER A 78 11.34 -30.89 23.29
C SER A 78 12.53 -31.81 23.05
N LYS A 79 13.49 -31.75 23.98
CA LYS A 79 14.63 -32.66 24.18
C LYS A 79 14.83 -33.68 23.05
N GLU A 80 15.60 -33.35 22.03
CA GLU A 80 16.33 -34.39 21.30
C GLU A 80 17.57 -34.73 22.12
N LEU A 81 17.69 -36.00 22.50
CA LEU A 81 18.90 -36.54 23.12
C LEU A 81 20.00 -36.54 22.06
N SER A 82 21.15 -35.91 22.37
CA SER A 82 22.38 -36.14 21.62
C SER A 82 22.61 -37.64 21.51
N ALA A 83 22.84 -38.15 20.30
CA ALA A 83 23.24 -39.54 20.10
C ALA A 83 24.44 -39.84 21.02
N GLY A 84 24.28 -40.86 21.88
CA GLY A 84 25.25 -41.18 22.90
C GLY A 84 26.59 -41.58 22.29
N HIS A 85 27.57 -40.67 22.36
CA HIS A 85 28.96 -41.06 22.30
C HIS A 85 29.39 -41.38 23.73
N ALA A 86 29.72 -42.64 23.97
CA ALA A 86 30.36 -43.08 25.20
C ALA A 86 31.71 -42.38 25.31
N GLY A 87 31.90 -41.58 26.35
CA GLY A 87 33.16 -40.89 26.63
C GLY A 87 33.08 -40.26 28.00
N ASP A 88 33.91 -40.78 28.90
CA ASP A 88 33.97 -40.48 30.32
C ASP A 88 34.06 -38.99 30.63
N GLY A 89 33.43 -38.60 31.74
CA GLY A 89 33.34 -37.20 32.16
C GLY A 89 34.67 -36.64 32.64
N GLU A 90 34.86 -35.34 32.46
CA GLU A 90 35.47 -34.45 33.44
C GLU A 90 35.22 -32.98 33.05
N ASP A 91 34.66 -32.27 34.03
CA ASP A 91 34.92 -30.89 34.44
C ASP A 91 34.54 -29.67 33.59
N ALA A 92 33.89 -28.75 34.33
CA ALA A 92 33.83 -27.32 34.13
C ALA A 92 35.11 -26.80 33.46
N ASN A 93 35.11 -25.81 32.58
CA ASN A 93 34.57 -24.47 32.72
C ASN A 93 34.76 -23.82 31.35
N ASN A 94 33.73 -23.25 30.73
CA ASN A 94 33.97 -22.22 29.72
C ASN A 94 33.04 -21.03 29.92
N SER A 95 33.69 -19.93 30.30
CA SER A 95 33.16 -18.64 30.66
C SER A 95 32.14 -18.09 29.67
N LEU A 96 30.99 -17.69 30.19
CA LEU A 96 30.06 -16.78 29.55
C LEU A 96 30.74 -15.41 29.41
N SER A 97 31.41 -15.19 28.28
CA SER A 97 31.91 -13.87 27.92
C SER A 97 30.72 -13.00 27.49
N THR A 98 30.19 -12.21 28.42
CA THR A 98 29.25 -11.13 28.11
C THR A 98 30.00 -10.04 27.36
N SER A 99 30.19 -10.22 26.06
CA SER A 99 30.42 -9.10 25.17
C SER A 99 29.11 -8.31 25.09
N HIS A 100 29.13 -7.04 25.48
CA HIS A 100 27.98 -6.15 25.35
C HIS A 100 27.75 -5.81 23.87
N THR A 101 27.28 -6.77 23.08
CA THR A 101 26.78 -6.54 21.73
C THR A 101 25.44 -5.83 21.84
N LYS A 102 25.31 -4.63 21.25
CA LYS A 102 24.03 -3.90 21.21
C LYS A 102 22.94 -4.84 20.68
N ALA A 103 21.81 -4.91 21.37
CA ALA A 103 20.67 -5.72 20.95
C ALA A 103 20.27 -5.40 19.49
N PRO A 104 20.00 -6.41 18.65
CA PRO A 104 19.61 -6.17 17.27
C PRO A 104 18.28 -5.40 17.22
N LYS A 105 18.22 -4.37 16.38
CA LYS A 105 17.00 -3.61 16.11
C LYS A 105 16.31 -4.18 14.88
N PRO A 106 14.96 -4.24 14.84
CA PRO A 106 14.23 -4.78 13.69
C PRO A 106 14.33 -3.91 12.41
N GLY A 107 14.73 -2.65 12.53
CA GLY A 107 14.89 -1.74 11.39
C GLY A 107 15.39 -0.36 11.79
N LEU A 108 15.53 0.52 10.79
CA LEU A 108 15.91 1.93 10.98
C LEU A 108 14.70 2.75 11.47
N THR A 109 14.96 3.78 12.28
CA THR A 109 13.93 4.75 12.69
C THR A 109 13.68 5.77 11.59
N HIS A 110 12.43 5.95 11.17
CA HIS A 110 12.06 6.96 10.17
C HIS A 110 11.69 8.31 10.83
N ARG A 111 12.11 9.43 10.22
CA ARG A 111 11.66 10.79 10.56
C ARG A 111 10.83 11.31 9.38
N TRP A 112 9.59 11.70 9.65
CA TRP A 112 8.58 12.10 8.66
C TRP A 112 8.60 13.61 8.34
N ASP A 113 9.51 14.35 8.96
CA ASP A 113 9.69 15.81 8.80
C ASP A 113 10.68 16.15 7.68
#